data_AF-A0A835CZM8-F1
#
_entry.id   AF-A0A835CZM8-F1
#
_cell.length_a   1.000
_cell.length_b   1.000
_cell.length_c   1.000
_cell.angle_alpha   90.00
_cell.angle_beta   90.00
_cell.angle_gamma   90.00
#
_symmetry.space_group_name_H-M   'P 1'
#
loop_
_entity.id
_entity.type
_entity.pdbx_description
1 polymer ?
#
loop_
_entity_poly.entity_id
_entity_poly.type
_entity_poly.pdbx_seq_one_letter_code
_entity_poly.pdbx_strand_id
1 'polypeptide(L)'
;MVHVSFYRNYGKTFKKPRRPYEKERLDAELKLVGEYGLRCKRELWRVQYALSRIRNAARMLLTLDEKNSRRIFEGEALLRRMNRYGLLDESQNKLDYVLALTVENFLERRLQTLVFKSGMAKSIHHARVLIRQRHIRIRFREKVHCSMPATWIWGTRRVIPFATANPPEHHVLKPIFTSVAIFIFPQRDLGKVDQLEPLSPLGMKMISPPLEPRVGRQVVNIPSFMVRVDSQKHIDFSLTSPLGGGRPGRVKRRNQKAAAKKAAGGDGDEEDED
;
A
#
# COMPACT_ATOMS: atom_id res chain seq x y z
N MET A 1 41.63 -3.14 -20.19
CA MET A 1 40.15 -3.20 -20.25
C MET A 1 39.61 -2.34 -19.12
N VAL A 2 38.81 -1.31 -19.41
CA VAL A 2 38.35 -0.38 -18.36
C VAL A 2 37.37 -1.10 -17.45
N HIS A 3 37.71 -1.24 -16.16
CA HIS A 3 36.83 -1.85 -15.16
C HIS A 3 35.74 -0.83 -14.79
N VAL A 4 34.50 -1.08 -15.20
CA VAL A 4 33.36 -0.25 -14.82
C VAL A 4 32.80 -0.77 -13.50
N SER A 5 32.71 0.08 -12.48
CA SER A 5 32.38 -0.30 -11.11
C SER A 5 30.91 -0.64 -10.87
N PHE A 6 29.99 -0.15 -11.72
CA PHE A 6 28.55 -0.38 -11.55
C PHE A 6 27.83 -0.55 -12.89
N TYR A 7 27.17 -1.68 -13.07
CA TYR A 7 26.20 -1.90 -14.15
C TYR A 7 24.81 -1.54 -13.65
N ARG A 8 24.39 -0.28 -13.87
CA ARG A 8 23.03 0.19 -13.55
C ARG A 8 22.20 0.34 -14.81
N ASN A 9 21.08 -0.39 -14.88
CA ASN A 9 20.17 -0.33 -16.02
C ASN A 9 19.24 0.88 -15.93
N TYR A 10 19.18 1.68 -17.00
CA TYR A 10 18.25 2.80 -17.14
C TYR A 10 17.32 2.56 -18.33
N GLY A 11 16.02 2.80 -18.13
CA GLY A 11 15.00 2.59 -19.15
C GLY A 11 14.22 3.87 -19.48
N LYS A 12 13.79 4.00 -20.74
CA LYS A 12 12.88 5.09 -21.16
C LYS A 12 11.46 4.77 -20.72
N THR A 13 10.77 5.78 -20.18
CA THR A 13 9.39 5.66 -19.66
C THR A 13 8.33 6.20 -20.60
N PHE A 14 8.71 6.80 -21.73
CA PHE A 14 7.79 7.39 -22.69
C PHE A 14 8.34 7.24 -24.11
N LYS A 15 7.45 7.31 -25.09
CA LYS A 15 7.78 7.37 -26.52
C LYS A 15 7.16 8.63 -27.11
N LYS A 16 7.89 9.32 -27.98
CA LYS A 16 7.38 10.49 -28.71
C LYS A 16 6.44 10.04 -29.85
N PRO A 17 5.42 10.83 -30.21
CA PRO A 17 4.57 10.55 -31.37
C PRO A 17 5.39 10.54 -32.66
N ARG A 18 4.95 9.74 -33.64
CA ARG A 18 5.61 9.67 -34.96
C ARG A 18 5.40 10.93 -35.79
N ARG A 19 4.17 11.44 -35.83
CA ARG A 19 3.77 12.67 -36.56
C ARG A 19 3.58 13.81 -35.55
N PRO A 20 4.45 14.83 -35.54
CA PRO A 20 4.39 15.89 -34.52
C PRO A 20 3.22 16.87 -34.69
N TYR A 21 2.84 17.24 -35.92
CA TYR A 21 1.93 18.37 -36.18
C TYR A 21 0.55 17.92 -36.70
N GLU A 22 0.00 16.87 -36.11
CA GLU A 22 -1.34 16.39 -36.41
C GLU A 22 -2.34 17.12 -35.51
N LYS A 23 -3.24 17.91 -36.12
CA LYS A 23 -4.15 18.81 -35.40
C LYS A 23 -5.04 18.06 -34.40
N GLU A 24 -5.72 17.00 -34.85
CA GLU A 24 -6.63 16.19 -34.03
C GLU A 24 -5.95 15.63 -32.77
N ARG A 25 -4.71 15.14 -32.93
CA ARG A 25 -3.89 14.66 -31.82
C ARG A 25 -3.55 15.79 -30.85
N LEU A 26 -3.15 16.95 -31.36
CA LEU A 26 -2.79 18.09 -30.52
C LEU A 26 -3.97 18.58 -29.69
N ASP A 27 -5.16 18.63 -30.28
CA ASP A 27 -6.40 19.07 -29.64
C ASP A 27 -6.87 18.06 -28.58
N ALA A 28 -6.85 16.74 -28.90
CA ALA A 28 -7.17 15.68 -27.95
C ALA A 28 -6.21 15.65 -26.75
N GLU A 29 -4.90 15.82 -27.00
CA GLU A 29 -3.91 15.91 -25.92
C GLU A 29 -4.12 17.15 -25.06
N LEU A 30 -4.49 18.29 -25.66
CA LEU A 30 -4.69 19.54 -24.93
C LEU A 30 -5.91 19.44 -24.01
N LYS A 31 -7.01 18.84 -24.49
CA LYS A 31 -8.21 18.56 -23.69
C LYS A 31 -7.87 17.76 -22.42
N LEU A 32 -7.19 16.62 -22.57
CA LEU A 32 -6.79 15.78 -21.43
C LEU A 32 -5.82 16.49 -20.48
N VAL A 33 -4.91 17.31 -21.01
CA VAL A 33 -3.96 18.08 -20.18
C VAL A 33 -4.71 19.11 -19.31
N GLY A 34 -5.71 19.78 -19.88
CA GLY A 34 -6.57 20.73 -19.18
C GLY A 34 -7.42 20.06 -18.10
N GLU A 35 -8.14 19.00 -18.47
CA GLU A 35 -9.04 18.28 -17.56
C GLU A 35 -8.31 17.71 -16.34
N TYR A 36 -7.13 17.11 -16.52
CA TYR A 36 -6.40 16.44 -15.44
C TYR A 36 -5.27 17.27 -14.83
N GLY A 37 -5.11 18.53 -15.25
CA GLY A 37 -4.09 19.45 -14.73
C GLY A 37 -2.65 18.91 -14.85
N LEU A 38 -2.31 18.43 -16.05
CA LEU A 38 -0.96 17.91 -16.35
C LEU A 38 0.01 19.07 -16.62
N ARG A 39 1.29 18.93 -16.20
CA ARG A 39 2.30 19.99 -16.44
C ARG A 39 2.79 20.00 -17.89
N CYS A 40 2.97 18.81 -18.48
CA CYS A 40 3.55 18.66 -19.81
C CYS A 40 2.94 17.45 -20.52
N LYS A 41 2.91 17.49 -21.86
CA LYS A 41 2.53 16.36 -22.73
C LYS A 41 3.33 15.08 -22.47
N ARG A 42 4.56 15.20 -21.95
CA ARG A 42 5.38 14.06 -21.54
C ARG A 42 4.69 13.17 -20.49
N GLU A 43 3.90 13.74 -19.58
CA GLU A 43 3.16 12.93 -18.59
C GLU A 43 2.11 12.05 -19.27
N LEU A 44 1.42 12.61 -20.27
CA LEU A 44 0.46 11.87 -21.08
C LEU A 44 1.15 10.74 -21.86
N TRP A 45 2.29 11.03 -22.49
CA TRP A 45 3.05 10.03 -23.25
C TRP A 45 3.61 8.89 -22.37
N ARG A 46 3.86 9.14 -21.07
CA ARG A 46 4.22 8.07 -20.12
C ARG A 46 3.06 7.12 -19.88
N VAL A 47 1.86 7.65 -19.69
CA VAL A 47 0.65 6.84 -19.50
C VAL A 47 0.32 6.05 -20.76
N GLN A 48 0.38 6.70 -21.93
CA GLN A 48 0.19 6.03 -23.22
C GLN A 48 1.22 4.91 -23.45
N TYR A 49 2.49 5.14 -23.08
CA TYR A 49 3.53 4.13 -23.20
C TYR A 49 3.28 2.93 -22.27
N ALA A 50 2.87 3.18 -21.03
CA ALA A 50 2.50 2.12 -20.09
C ALA A 50 1.29 1.30 -20.60
N LEU A 51 0.26 1.98 -21.12
CA LEU A 51 -0.90 1.34 -21.76
C LEU A 51 -0.50 0.49 -22.96
N SER A 52 0.39 1.00 -23.82
CA SER A 52 0.89 0.24 -24.97
C SER A 52 1.63 -1.02 -24.53
N ARG A 53 2.43 -0.96 -23.46
CA ARG A 53 3.11 -2.14 -22.89
C ARG A 53 2.11 -3.18 -22.36
N ILE A 54 1.08 -2.73 -21.64
CA ILE A 54 0.03 -3.60 -21.10
C ILE A 54 -0.77 -4.27 -22.22
N ARG A 55 -1.24 -3.50 -23.20
CA ARG A 55 -1.99 -4.03 -24.36
C ARG A 55 -1.15 -4.98 -25.20
N ASN A 56 0.13 -4.71 -25.39
CA ASN A 56 1.01 -5.62 -26.13
C ASN A 56 1.19 -6.95 -25.38
N ALA A 57 1.32 -6.93 -24.06
CA ALA A 57 1.35 -8.17 -23.27
C ALA A 57 0.03 -8.95 -23.43
N ALA A 58 -1.12 -8.27 -23.31
CA ALA A 58 -2.44 -8.90 -23.49
C ALA A 58 -2.61 -9.51 -24.90
N ARG A 59 -2.20 -8.81 -25.96
CA ARG A 59 -2.24 -9.33 -27.34
C ARG A 59 -1.40 -10.59 -27.51
N MET A 60 -0.18 -10.61 -26.95
CA MET A 60 0.66 -11.80 -27.00
C MET A 60 0.03 -12.97 -26.26
N LEU A 61 -0.70 -12.72 -25.16
CA LEU A 61 -1.34 -13.80 -24.39
C LEU A 61 -2.59 -14.35 -25.07
N LEU A 62 -3.37 -13.50 -25.75
CA LEU A 62 -4.59 -13.90 -26.44
C LEU A 62 -4.33 -14.75 -27.70
N THR A 63 -3.13 -14.67 -28.29
CA THR A 63 -2.76 -15.54 -29.41
C THR A 63 -2.47 -16.97 -28.99
N LEU A 64 -2.15 -17.21 -27.72
CA LEU A 64 -1.93 -18.56 -27.20
C LEU A 64 -3.25 -19.21 -26.86
N ASP A 65 -3.31 -20.54 -26.91
CA ASP A 65 -4.46 -21.30 -26.40
C ASP A 65 -4.68 -21.11 -24.88
N GLU A 66 -5.94 -21.20 -24.44
CA GLU A 66 -6.41 -20.98 -23.07
C GLU A 66 -5.74 -21.87 -22.03
N LYS A 67 -5.39 -23.11 -22.41
CA LYS A 67 -4.83 -24.11 -21.50
C LYS A 67 -3.32 -23.98 -21.34
N ASN A 68 -2.67 -23.10 -22.09
CA ASN A 68 -1.22 -22.91 -21.99
C ASN A 68 -0.83 -22.34 -20.62
N SER A 69 0.20 -22.92 -20.01
CA SER A 69 0.74 -22.49 -18.71
C SER A 69 1.12 -21.00 -18.67
N ARG A 70 1.71 -20.48 -19.76
CA ARG A 70 2.04 -19.05 -19.90
C ARG A 70 0.81 -18.15 -19.87
N ARG A 71 -0.26 -18.53 -20.60
CA ARG A 71 -1.49 -17.74 -20.67
C ARG A 71 -2.18 -17.68 -19.30
N ILE A 72 -2.24 -18.81 -18.60
CA ILE A 72 -2.84 -18.89 -17.27
C ILE A 72 -2.03 -18.04 -16.27
N PHE A 73 -0.71 -18.24 -16.20
CA PHE A 73 0.12 -17.57 -15.19
C PHE A 73 0.27 -16.07 -15.45
N GLU A 74 0.72 -15.68 -16.65
CA GLU A 74 0.95 -14.27 -16.98
C GLU A 74 -0.36 -13.50 -17.13
N GLY A 75 -1.40 -14.14 -17.69
CA GLY A 75 -2.72 -13.54 -17.83
C GLY A 75 -3.35 -13.23 -16.47
N GLU A 76 -3.33 -14.18 -15.55
CA GLU A 76 -3.86 -13.96 -14.19
C GLU A 76 -3.03 -12.91 -13.44
N ALA A 77 -1.70 -12.92 -13.58
CA ALA A 77 -0.84 -11.90 -12.99
C ALA A 77 -1.14 -10.48 -13.54
N LEU A 78 -1.47 -10.37 -14.83
CA LEU A 78 -1.86 -9.11 -15.44
C LEU A 78 -3.20 -8.62 -14.88
N LEU A 79 -4.21 -9.49 -14.80
CA LEU A 79 -5.53 -9.16 -14.26
C LEU A 79 -5.47 -8.76 -12.78
N ARG A 80 -4.72 -9.52 -11.96
CA ARG A 80 -4.48 -9.18 -10.55
C ARG A 80 -3.86 -7.79 -10.38
N ARG A 81 -3.00 -7.37 -11.32
CA ARG A 81 -2.41 -6.02 -11.31
C ARG A 81 -3.45 -4.96 -11.67
N MET A 82 -4.32 -5.21 -12.64
CA MET A 82 -5.36 -4.27 -13.06
C MET A 82 -6.41 -4.05 -11.98
N ASN A 83 -6.90 -5.11 -11.34
CA ASN A 83 -7.91 -5.02 -10.26
C ASN A 83 -7.34 -4.31 -9.04
N ARG A 84 -6.08 -4.57 -8.70
CA ARG A 84 -5.36 -3.89 -7.62
C ARG A 84 -5.30 -2.36 -7.80
N TYR A 85 -5.17 -1.90 -9.04
CA TYR A 85 -5.20 -0.47 -9.34
C TYR A 85 -6.62 0.07 -9.53
N GLY A 86 -7.62 -0.79 -9.66
CA GLY A 86 -9.03 -0.40 -9.88
C GLY A 86 -9.25 0.15 -11.27
N LEU A 87 -8.59 -0.44 -12.29
CA LEU A 87 -8.78 -0.08 -13.69
C LEU A 87 -9.89 -0.88 -14.36
N LEU A 88 -10.17 -2.06 -13.81
CA LEU A 88 -11.27 -2.94 -14.20
C LEU A 88 -12.19 -3.09 -12.98
N ASP A 89 -13.47 -3.25 -13.27
CA ASP A 89 -14.46 -3.64 -12.28
C ASP A 89 -14.41 -5.16 -12.01
N GLU A 90 -14.92 -5.59 -10.87
CA GLU A 90 -14.89 -6.99 -10.42
C GLU A 90 -15.62 -7.94 -11.38
N SER A 91 -16.60 -7.42 -12.12
CA SER A 91 -17.35 -8.15 -13.15
C SER A 91 -16.53 -8.42 -14.43
N GLN A 92 -15.49 -7.64 -14.69
CA GLN A 92 -14.77 -7.59 -15.97
C GLN A 92 -13.39 -8.27 -15.93
N ASN A 93 -13.33 -9.50 -15.41
CA ASN A 93 -12.07 -10.24 -15.20
C ASN A 93 -11.58 -11.04 -16.43
N LYS A 94 -11.77 -10.53 -17.65
CA LYS A 94 -11.27 -11.15 -18.89
C LYS A 94 -10.17 -10.30 -19.53
N LEU A 95 -9.27 -10.95 -20.28
CA LEU A 95 -8.14 -10.28 -20.94
C LEU A 95 -8.60 -9.31 -22.04
N ASP A 96 -9.77 -9.53 -22.64
CA ASP A 96 -10.31 -8.67 -23.70
C ASP A 96 -10.60 -7.25 -23.22
N TYR A 97 -11.09 -7.11 -21.98
CA TYR A 97 -11.36 -5.80 -21.38
C TYR A 97 -10.08 -4.97 -21.16
N VAL A 98 -8.93 -5.62 -21.00
CA VAL A 98 -7.63 -4.94 -20.89
C VAL A 98 -7.29 -4.20 -22.20
N LEU A 99 -7.75 -4.69 -23.35
CA LEU A 99 -7.52 -4.03 -24.64
C LEU A 99 -8.35 -2.75 -24.77
N ALA A 100 -9.57 -2.74 -24.21
CA ALA A 100 -10.50 -1.62 -24.24
C ALA A 100 -10.13 -0.46 -23.29
N LEU A 101 -9.17 -0.65 -22.38
CA LEU A 101 -8.75 0.39 -21.42
C LEU A 101 -8.36 1.70 -22.10
N THR A 102 -8.85 2.84 -21.62
CA THR A 102 -8.50 4.17 -22.16
C THR A 102 -7.39 4.85 -21.35
N VAL A 103 -6.91 6.01 -21.83
CA VAL A 103 -5.93 6.84 -21.13
C VAL A 103 -6.54 7.49 -19.88
N GLU A 104 -7.82 7.82 -19.94
CA GLU A 104 -8.59 8.43 -18.87
C GLU A 104 -8.61 7.54 -17.63
N ASN A 105 -8.87 6.23 -17.79
CA ASN A 105 -8.87 5.25 -16.70
C ASN A 105 -7.59 5.34 -15.84
N PHE A 106 -6.43 5.58 -16.45
CA PHE A 106 -5.18 5.74 -15.71
C PHE A 106 -5.02 7.12 -15.07
N LEU A 107 -5.50 8.17 -15.73
CA LEU A 107 -5.44 9.54 -15.21
C LEU A 107 -6.37 9.71 -14.00
N GLU A 108 -7.52 9.04 -13.97
CA GLU A 108 -8.43 9.05 -12.83
C GLU A 108 -7.87 8.39 -11.57
N ARG A 109 -6.98 7.40 -11.73
CA ARG A 109 -6.34 6.69 -10.62
C ARG A 109 -5.11 7.40 -10.04
N ARG A 110 -4.76 8.57 -10.57
CA ARG A 110 -3.64 9.38 -10.06
C ARG A 110 -4.02 9.99 -8.71
N LEU A 111 -3.03 10.14 -7.83
CA LEU A 111 -3.23 10.79 -6.54
C LEU A 111 -3.81 12.21 -6.70
N GLN A 112 -3.36 12.94 -7.71
CA GLN A 112 -3.83 14.29 -8.00
C GLN A 112 -5.35 14.36 -8.23
N THR A 113 -5.90 13.47 -9.04
CA THR A 113 -7.31 13.44 -9.41
C THR A 113 -8.16 12.87 -8.29
N LEU A 114 -7.66 11.86 -7.59
CA LEU A 114 -8.33 11.32 -6.41
C LEU A 114 -8.45 12.35 -5.29
N VAL A 115 -7.40 13.15 -5.02
CA VAL A 115 -7.46 14.21 -4.01
C VAL A 115 -8.51 15.27 -4.35
N PHE A 116 -8.68 15.57 -5.65
CA PHE A 116 -9.73 16.47 -6.13
C PHE A 116 -11.12 15.83 -6.00
N LYS A 117 -11.29 14.58 -6.45
CA LYS A 117 -12.56 13.83 -6.34
C LYS A 117 -12.99 13.64 -4.87
N SER A 118 -12.05 13.47 -3.94
CA SER A 118 -12.31 13.40 -2.50
C SER A 118 -12.61 14.75 -1.84
N GLY A 119 -12.61 15.86 -2.58
CA GLY A 119 -12.98 17.18 -2.04
C GLY A 119 -11.93 17.87 -1.15
N MET A 120 -10.72 17.31 -1.01
CA MET A 120 -9.65 17.91 -0.19
C MET A 120 -9.07 19.19 -0.81
N ALA A 121 -9.26 19.40 -2.11
CA ALA A 121 -8.73 20.54 -2.85
C ALA A 121 -9.82 21.19 -3.69
N LYS A 122 -9.79 22.53 -3.75
CA LYS A 122 -10.71 23.35 -4.57
C LYS A 122 -10.61 23.10 -6.08
N SER A 123 -9.43 22.71 -6.56
CA SER A 123 -9.13 22.50 -7.99
C SER A 123 -8.03 21.45 -8.14
N ILE A 124 -7.94 20.85 -9.32
CA ILE A 124 -6.92 19.86 -9.68
C ILE A 124 -5.50 20.45 -9.61
N HIS A 125 -5.33 21.73 -9.94
CA HIS A 125 -4.05 22.43 -9.77
C HIS A 125 -3.70 22.66 -8.31
N HIS A 126 -4.71 22.96 -7.47
CA HIS A 126 -4.53 23.08 -6.02
C HIS A 126 -4.10 21.74 -5.40
N ALA A 127 -4.74 20.62 -5.80
CA ALA A 127 -4.34 19.28 -5.36
C ALA A 127 -2.86 18.99 -5.66
N ARG A 128 -2.37 19.37 -6.85
CA ARG A 128 -0.97 19.19 -7.24
C ARG A 128 0.00 19.94 -6.31
N VAL A 129 -0.35 21.18 -5.95
CA VAL A 129 0.46 22.01 -5.05
C VAL A 129 0.50 21.39 -3.65
N LEU A 130 -0.64 20.95 -3.11
CA LEU A 130 -0.71 20.30 -1.80
C LEU A 130 0.16 19.05 -1.72
N ILE A 131 0.16 18.22 -2.76
CA ILE A 131 1.01 17.02 -2.84
C ILE A 131 2.49 17.41 -2.84
N ARG A 132 2.88 18.36 -3.69
CA ARG A 132 4.29 18.80 -3.81
C ARG A 132 4.81 19.43 -2.52
N GLN A 133 3.95 20.15 -1.80
CA GLN A 133 4.24 20.75 -0.50
C GLN A 133 4.22 19.74 0.66
N ARG A 134 3.99 18.44 0.39
CA ARG A 134 4.02 17.36 1.37
C ARG A 134 2.90 17.43 2.42
N HIS A 135 1.72 17.91 2.02
CA HIS A 135 0.56 17.99 2.91
C HIS A 135 -0.28 16.72 2.94
N ILE A 136 -0.11 15.82 1.98
CA ILE A 136 -0.93 14.61 1.82
C ILE A 136 -0.14 13.37 2.20
N ARG A 137 -0.78 12.48 2.96
CA ARG A 137 -0.27 11.16 3.28
C ARG A 137 -1.18 10.08 2.72
N ILE A 138 -0.61 8.91 2.48
CA ILE A 138 -1.37 7.69 2.16
C ILE A 138 -0.99 6.68 3.23
N ARG A 139 -1.95 6.22 4.02
CA ARG A 139 -1.70 5.11 4.95
C ARG A 139 -1.70 3.82 4.15
N PHE A 140 -0.61 3.05 4.23
CA PHE A 140 -0.66 1.66 3.79
C PHE A 140 -1.19 0.84 4.95
N ARG A 141 -2.36 0.23 4.79
CA ARG A 141 -2.75 -0.88 5.65
C ARG A 141 -1.89 -2.06 5.23
N GLU A 142 -1.03 -2.51 6.13
CA GLU A 142 -0.33 -3.76 5.89
C GLU A 142 -1.38 -4.88 5.76
N LYS A 143 -1.19 -5.78 4.78
CA LYS A 143 -1.78 -7.12 4.93
C LYS A 143 -1.08 -7.69 6.15
N VAL A 144 -1.82 -7.96 7.21
CA VAL A 144 -1.37 -8.75 8.37
C VAL A 144 -0.47 -9.88 7.86
N HIS A 145 0.83 -9.78 8.13
CA HIS A 145 1.67 -10.95 8.15
C HIS A 145 1.04 -11.87 9.21
N CYS A 146 0.58 -13.04 8.79
CA CYS A 146 0.28 -14.12 9.72
C CYS A 146 1.62 -14.48 10.37
N SER A 147 1.94 -13.79 11.46
CA SER A 147 2.92 -14.22 12.43
C SER A 147 2.41 -15.54 12.97
N MET A 148 2.85 -16.67 12.41
CA MET A 148 2.74 -17.95 13.10
C MET A 148 3.35 -17.71 14.50
N PRO A 149 2.59 -17.85 15.59
CA PRO A 149 3.16 -17.70 16.91
C PRO A 149 4.17 -18.82 17.09
N ALA A 150 5.46 -18.46 17.08
CA ALA A 150 6.53 -19.34 17.49
C ALA A 150 6.46 -19.48 19.02
N THR A 151 5.53 -20.30 19.52
CA THR A 151 5.68 -20.91 20.84
C THR A 151 6.63 -22.08 20.68
N TRP A 152 7.93 -21.82 20.77
CA TRP A 152 8.90 -22.83 21.16
C TRP A 152 9.73 -22.29 22.32
N ILE A 153 9.48 -22.95 23.44
CA ILE A 153 10.08 -22.81 24.75
C ILE A 153 11.57 -23.16 24.62
N TRP A 154 12.46 -22.24 25.00
CA TRP A 154 13.85 -22.60 25.32
C TRP A 154 13.96 -22.73 26.83
N GLY A 155 13.81 -23.97 27.30
CA GLY A 155 14.10 -24.39 28.66
C GLY A 155 15.04 -25.58 28.62
N THR A 156 16.24 -25.38 29.16
CA THR A 156 17.23 -26.39 29.58
C THR A 156 18.06 -27.11 28.51
N ARG A 157 19.35 -26.74 28.54
CA ARG A 157 20.52 -27.51 28.16
C ARG A 157 20.36 -29.00 28.50
N ARG A 158 20.55 -29.88 27.52
CA ARG A 158 21.18 -31.18 27.76
C ARG A 158 22.07 -31.53 26.57
N VAL A 159 23.36 -31.65 26.87
CA VAL A 159 24.42 -32.10 25.99
C VAL A 159 24.14 -33.54 25.58
N ILE A 160 24.19 -33.85 24.29
CA ILE A 160 24.23 -35.22 23.76
C ILE A 160 25.48 -35.33 22.89
N PRO A 161 26.41 -36.25 23.17
CA PRO A 161 27.63 -36.39 22.39
C PRO A 161 27.40 -37.13 21.07
N PHE A 162 28.27 -36.77 20.13
CA PHE A 162 28.41 -37.20 18.75
C PHE A 162 28.78 -38.70 18.66
N ALA A 163 28.00 -39.48 17.92
CA ALA A 163 28.38 -40.83 17.50
C ALA A 163 28.08 -40.99 16.00
N THR A 164 29.14 -41.11 15.22
CA THR A 164 29.17 -41.41 13.80
C THR A 164 29.00 -42.91 13.56
N ALA A 165 28.04 -43.31 12.72
CA ALA A 165 28.10 -44.59 12.02
C ALA A 165 27.26 -44.52 10.73
N ASN A 166 27.91 -44.79 9.60
CA ASN A 166 27.32 -44.91 8.27
C ASN A 166 26.49 -46.20 8.12
N PRO A 167 25.55 -46.24 7.16
CA PRO A 167 24.66 -47.37 6.89
C PRO A 167 25.35 -48.46 6.06
N PRO A 168 24.77 -49.67 5.97
CA PRO A 168 24.22 -50.08 4.68
C PRO A 168 22.92 -50.90 4.73
N GLU A 169 22.24 -50.86 3.58
CA GLU A 169 21.02 -51.57 3.19
C GLU A 169 21.17 -53.10 3.25
N HIS A 170 20.06 -53.85 3.44
CA HIS A 170 19.68 -55.00 2.61
C HIS A 170 18.42 -55.73 3.16
N HIS A 171 17.53 -56.05 2.22
CA HIS A 171 16.60 -57.19 2.11
C HIS A 171 15.51 -57.51 3.16
N VAL A 172 14.26 -57.39 2.66
CA VAL A 172 13.15 -58.38 2.62
C VAL A 172 12.92 -59.31 3.83
N LEU A 173 11.71 -59.27 4.43
CA LEU A 173 10.71 -60.37 4.51
C LEU A 173 9.63 -60.14 5.60
N LYS A 174 8.39 -59.95 5.13
CA LYS A 174 7.06 -60.47 5.56
C LYS A 174 6.53 -60.44 7.03
N PRO A 175 5.18 -60.45 7.19
CA PRO A 175 4.42 -60.07 8.40
C PRO A 175 3.87 -61.26 9.20
N ILE A 176 3.61 -61.09 10.50
CA ILE A 176 2.88 -62.02 11.40
C ILE A 176 2.19 -61.14 12.48
N PHE A 177 0.85 -61.09 12.53
CA PHE A 177 -0.02 -61.72 13.59
C PHE A 177 0.41 -61.31 15.02
N THR A 178 -0.40 -60.77 15.95
CA THR A 178 -1.75 -61.17 16.39
C THR A 178 -2.23 -60.27 17.54
N SER A 179 -3.56 -60.11 17.63
CA SER A 179 -4.46 -60.15 18.81
C SER A 179 -4.09 -59.48 20.14
N VAL A 180 -4.89 -58.48 20.58
CA VAL A 180 -6.05 -58.58 21.52
C VAL A 180 -5.64 -58.76 22.99
N ALA A 181 -6.03 -57.79 23.84
CA ALA A 181 -6.56 -58.07 25.18
C ALA A 181 -7.32 -56.84 25.73
N ILE A 182 -8.59 -57.06 26.03
CA ILE A 182 -9.57 -56.22 26.72
C ILE A 182 -9.44 -56.46 28.23
N PHE A 183 -9.57 -55.44 29.09
CA PHE A 183 -10.05 -55.56 30.49
C PHE A 183 -10.46 -54.16 30.97
N ILE A 184 -11.76 -53.80 30.97
CA ILE A 184 -12.77 -53.88 32.05
C ILE A 184 -12.47 -53.00 33.28
N PHE A 185 -13.40 -52.04 33.48
CA PHE A 185 -13.66 -51.05 34.54
C PHE A 185 -13.64 -51.61 36.00
N PRO A 186 -13.53 -50.74 37.03
CA PRO A 186 -14.76 -50.42 37.79
C PRO A 186 -14.90 -48.97 38.35
N GLN A 187 -16.15 -48.66 38.65
CA GLN A 187 -16.82 -47.45 39.11
C GLN A 187 -16.67 -47.14 40.62
N ARG A 188 -16.89 -45.86 41.02
CA ARG A 188 -17.38 -45.29 42.33
C ARG A 188 -16.59 -44.02 42.69
N ASP A 189 -17.10 -42.96 43.32
CA ASP A 189 -18.43 -42.56 43.82
C ASP A 189 -18.42 -41.04 44.06
N LEU A 190 -19.62 -40.47 44.18
CA LEU A 190 -19.97 -39.06 44.42
C LEU A 190 -19.57 -38.52 45.82
N GLY A 191 -19.26 -37.22 45.92
CA GLY A 191 -19.13 -36.50 47.20
C GLY A 191 -19.31 -34.97 47.06
N LYS A 192 -20.21 -34.40 47.89
CA LYS A 192 -20.70 -33.01 48.01
C LYS A 192 -19.62 -31.93 48.10
N VAL A 193 -19.71 -30.79 47.38
CA VAL A 193 -20.33 -29.48 47.72
C VAL A 193 -20.16 -29.04 49.18
N ASP A 194 -19.29 -28.05 49.42
CA ASP A 194 -19.49 -27.01 50.43
C ASP A 194 -18.77 -25.71 50.03
N GLN A 195 -19.40 -24.60 50.41
CA GLN A 195 -19.23 -23.23 49.95
C GLN A 195 -18.01 -22.54 50.57
N LEU A 196 -17.31 -21.71 49.80
CA LEU A 196 -16.54 -20.57 50.32
C LEU A 196 -16.64 -19.38 49.33
N GLU A 197 -16.81 -18.21 49.93
CA GLU A 197 -17.28 -16.93 49.39
C GLU A 197 -16.45 -16.25 48.27
N PRO A 198 -17.06 -15.31 47.51
CA PRO A 198 -16.44 -14.65 46.38
C PRO A 198 -15.48 -13.53 46.81
N LEU A 199 -14.21 -13.61 46.40
CA LEU A 199 -13.32 -12.46 46.44
C LEU A 199 -13.70 -11.48 45.32
N SER A 200 -14.02 -10.26 45.76
CA SER A 200 -14.35 -9.04 45.00
C SER A 200 -13.54 -8.80 43.72
N PRO A 201 -14.14 -8.17 42.68
CA PRO A 201 -13.47 -7.88 41.42
C PRO A 201 -12.45 -6.76 41.61
N LEU A 202 -11.20 -7.12 41.86
CA LEU A 202 -10.08 -6.19 41.74
C LEU A 202 -9.91 -5.82 40.26
N GLY A 203 -10.54 -4.70 39.91
CA GLY A 203 -10.10 -3.79 38.87
C GLY A 203 -9.66 -4.46 37.57
N MET A 204 -10.64 -4.94 36.79
CA MET A 204 -10.48 -4.99 35.33
C MET A 204 -10.33 -3.54 34.85
N LYS A 205 -9.11 -3.00 34.95
CA LYS A 205 -8.69 -1.88 34.11
C LYS A 205 -8.96 -2.34 32.70
N MET A 206 -9.91 -1.68 32.06
CA MET A 206 -10.11 -1.67 30.62
C MET A 206 -8.71 -1.63 30.00
N ILE A 207 -8.24 -2.79 29.54
CA ILE A 207 -7.07 -2.87 28.69
C ILE A 207 -7.49 -2.05 27.49
N SER A 208 -6.92 -0.86 27.38
CA SER A 208 -7.11 0.07 26.28
C SER A 208 -7.22 -0.73 24.98
N PRO A 209 -8.21 -0.45 24.11
CA PRO A 209 -8.35 -1.17 22.86
C PRO A 209 -7.00 -1.20 22.16
N PRO A 210 -6.60 -2.35 21.58
CA PRO A 210 -5.28 -2.54 21.03
C PRO A 210 -5.01 -1.35 20.10
N LEU A 211 -3.99 -0.57 20.44
CA LEU A 211 -3.53 0.55 19.63
C LEU A 211 -3.41 0.02 18.22
N GLU A 212 -4.28 0.46 17.33
CA GLU A 212 -4.21 0.12 15.91
C GLU A 212 -2.74 0.26 15.49
N PRO A 213 -2.14 -0.77 14.90
CA PRO A 213 -0.74 -0.69 14.50
C PRO A 213 -0.58 0.54 13.61
N ARG A 214 0.20 1.52 14.09
CA ARG A 214 0.47 2.77 13.38
C ARG A 214 1.46 2.48 12.26
N VAL A 215 0.96 1.85 11.19
CA VAL A 215 1.73 1.57 9.98
C VAL A 215 2.11 2.90 9.33
N GLY A 216 3.38 2.98 8.91
CA GLY A 216 4.14 4.17 8.53
C GLY A 216 3.31 5.31 7.92
N ARG A 217 3.46 6.50 8.51
CA ARG A 217 2.89 7.76 8.01
C ARG A 217 3.64 8.21 6.76
N GLN A 218 3.47 7.50 5.64
CA GLN A 218 4.17 7.81 4.40
C GLN A 218 3.56 9.04 3.74
N VAL A 219 4.33 10.12 3.71
CA VAL A 219 3.98 11.34 2.98
C VAL A 219 4.36 11.14 1.52
N VAL A 220 3.41 11.41 0.62
CA VAL A 220 3.60 11.25 -0.83
C VAL A 220 3.73 12.62 -1.46
N ASN A 221 4.85 12.85 -2.16
CA ASN A 221 5.19 14.13 -2.80
C ASN A 221 5.10 14.10 -4.34
N ILE A 222 4.67 12.98 -4.92
CA ILE A 222 4.61 12.75 -6.37
C ILE A 222 3.14 12.75 -6.83
N PRO A 223 2.68 13.76 -7.60
CA PRO A 223 1.30 13.81 -8.11
C PRO A 223 0.96 12.71 -9.12
N SER A 224 1.96 12.10 -9.75
CA SER A 224 1.81 11.00 -10.71
C SER A 224 1.71 9.63 -10.03
N PHE A 225 1.63 9.57 -8.70
CA PHE A 225 1.49 8.32 -7.98
C PHE A 225 0.14 7.67 -8.30
N MET A 226 0.15 6.41 -8.78
CA MET A 226 -1.08 5.63 -9.00
C MET A 226 -1.54 5.00 -7.70
N VAL A 227 -2.72 5.40 -7.23
CA VAL A 227 -3.27 4.91 -5.96
C VAL A 227 -4.04 3.61 -6.18
N ARG A 228 -3.73 2.62 -5.35
CA ARG A 228 -4.40 1.32 -5.32
C ARG A 228 -5.78 1.45 -4.67
N VAL A 229 -6.72 0.57 -5.01
CA VAL A 229 -8.09 0.61 -4.46
C VAL A 229 -8.06 0.50 -2.93
N ASP A 230 -7.26 -0.41 -2.40
CA ASP A 230 -7.07 -0.62 -0.96
C ASP A 230 -6.63 0.65 -0.21
N SER A 231 -5.77 1.45 -0.85
CA SER A 231 -5.16 2.65 -0.25
C SER A 231 -6.01 3.90 -0.41
N GLN A 232 -7.04 3.87 -1.28
CA GLN A 232 -7.85 5.05 -1.61
C GLN A 232 -8.61 5.60 -0.40
N LYS A 233 -9.09 4.72 0.49
CA LYS A 233 -9.83 5.11 1.70
C LYS A 233 -8.96 5.82 2.75
N HIS A 234 -7.64 5.76 2.61
CA HIS A 234 -6.69 6.23 3.62
C HIS A 234 -5.88 7.44 3.14
N ILE A 235 -6.46 8.24 2.23
CA ILE A 235 -5.87 9.49 1.76
C ILE A 235 -6.36 10.61 2.67
N ASP A 236 -5.46 11.15 3.47
CA ASP A 236 -5.75 12.24 4.41
C ASP A 236 -4.65 13.30 4.37
N PHE A 237 -4.93 14.45 4.99
CA PHE A 237 -3.86 15.37 5.36
C PHE A 237 -2.87 14.71 6.33
N SER A 238 -1.60 15.06 6.19
CA SER A 238 -0.56 14.64 7.12
C SER A 238 -0.73 15.33 8.46
N LEU A 239 -0.59 14.58 9.56
CA LEU A 239 -0.62 15.14 10.92
C LEU A 239 0.52 16.15 11.16
N THR A 240 1.62 16.05 10.40
CA THR A 240 2.74 17.00 10.48
C THR A 240 2.48 18.28 9.69
N SER A 241 1.50 18.27 8.80
CA SER A 241 1.15 19.42 7.97
C SER A 241 0.41 20.47 8.79
N PRO A 242 0.63 21.78 8.55
CA PRO A 242 -0.19 22.85 9.13
C PRO A 242 -1.70 22.66 8.92
N LEU A 243 -2.10 21.99 7.82
CA LEU A 243 -3.50 21.71 7.48
C LEU A 243 -4.07 20.46 8.16
N GLY A 244 -3.22 19.59 8.71
CA GLY A 244 -3.61 18.35 9.38
C GLY A 244 -3.41 18.37 10.89
N GLY A 245 -3.31 19.55 11.50
CA GLY A 245 -3.08 19.72 12.94
C GLY A 245 -1.61 19.92 13.36
N GLY A 246 -0.69 20.05 12.40
CA GLY A 246 0.72 20.35 12.65
C GLY A 246 0.98 21.83 12.94
N ARG A 247 2.21 22.15 13.37
CA ARG A 247 2.63 23.52 13.68
C ARG A 247 2.45 24.45 12.47
N PRO A 248 1.95 25.70 12.65
CA PRO A 248 1.82 26.65 11.56
C PRO A 248 3.16 26.92 10.87
N GLY A 249 3.09 27.10 9.55
CA GLY A 249 4.25 27.32 8.68
C GLY A 249 5.05 28.57 9.00
N ARG A 250 6.28 28.66 8.46
CA ARG A 250 7.24 29.75 8.76
C ARG A 250 6.65 31.15 8.60
N VAL A 251 5.99 31.43 7.46
CA VAL A 251 5.42 32.75 7.18
C VAL A 251 4.27 33.06 8.12
N LYS A 252 3.33 32.12 8.34
CA LYS A 252 2.22 32.30 9.28
C LYS A 252 2.73 32.55 10.70
N ARG A 253 3.77 31.83 11.14
CA ARG A 253 4.42 32.05 12.43
C ARG A 253 5.12 33.42 12.52
N ARG A 254 5.80 33.86 11.46
CA ARG A 254 6.43 35.19 11.40
C ARG A 254 5.37 36.30 11.50
N ASN A 255 4.27 36.15 10.76
CA ASN A 255 3.19 37.13 10.74
C ASN A 255 2.45 37.15 12.08
N GLN A 256 2.19 35.98 12.70
CA GLN A 256 1.62 35.90 14.05
C GLN A 256 2.55 36.54 15.10
N LYS A 257 3.88 36.33 15.00
CA LYS A 257 4.85 36.97 15.88
C LYS A 257 4.88 38.49 15.69
N ALA A 258 4.83 38.96 14.44
CA ALA A 258 4.78 40.39 14.13
C ALA A 258 3.47 41.02 14.62
N ALA A 259 2.33 40.35 14.44
CA ALA A 259 1.03 40.78 14.95
C ALA A 259 1.01 40.81 16.48
N ALA A 260 1.54 39.78 17.14
CA ALA A 260 1.67 39.75 18.60
C ALA A 260 2.60 40.86 19.12
N LYS A 261 3.70 41.16 18.42
CA LYS A 261 4.58 42.29 18.77
C LYS A 261 3.87 43.64 18.60
N LYS A 262 3.09 43.82 17.52
CA LYS A 262 2.26 45.02 17.33
C LYS A 262 1.16 45.16 18.38
N ALA A 263 0.55 44.05 18.80
CA ALA A 263 -0.46 44.06 19.86
C ALA A 263 0.14 44.24 21.27
N ALA A 264 1.44 43.96 21.46
CA ALA A 264 2.15 44.11 22.73
C ALA A 264 2.96 45.41 22.86
N GLY A 265 3.16 46.16 21.77
CA GLY A 265 3.71 47.51 21.80
C GLY A 265 2.55 48.50 21.79
N GLY A 266 2.23 49.07 22.95
CA GLY A 266 1.31 50.20 23.06
C GLY A 266 1.90 51.42 22.34
N ASP A 267 1.01 52.26 21.81
CA ASP A 267 1.29 53.67 21.55
C ASP A 267 1.93 54.25 22.82
N GLY A 268 3.21 54.57 22.70
CA GLY A 268 3.90 55.53 23.54
C GLY A 268 4.50 56.55 22.60
N ASP A 269 3.65 57.18 21.78
CA ASP A 269 3.96 58.50 21.26
C ASP A 269 3.71 59.45 22.43
N GLU A 270 4.75 59.67 23.25
CA GLU A 270 4.84 60.88 24.05
C GLU A 270 4.95 62.03 23.04
N GLU A 271 3.86 62.80 22.92
CA GLU A 271 3.89 64.17 22.44
C GLU A 271 4.80 64.96 23.38
N ASP A 272 6.08 65.08 23.05
CA ASP A 272 6.92 66.13 23.62
C ASP A 272 6.53 67.47 22.93
N GLU A 273 5.42 68.05 23.38
CA GLU A 273 5.22 69.50 23.41
C GLU A 273 5.98 70.06 24.63
N ASP A 274 7.06 70.82 24.34
CA ASP A 274 7.56 72.04 25.02
C ASP A 274 9.11 72.16 24.97
#